data_AF-A0A7Z9MK28-F1
#
_entry.id   AF-A0A7Z9MK28-F1
#
_cell.length_a   1.000
_cell.length_b   1.000
_cell.length_c   1.000
_cell.angle_alpha   90.00
_cell.angle_beta   90.00
_cell.angle_gamma   90.00
#
_symmetry.space_group_name_H-M   'P 1'
#
loop_
_entity.id
_entity.type
_entity.pdbx_description
1 polymer ?
#
loop_
_entity_poly.entity_id
_entity_poly.type
_entity_poly.pdbx_seq_one_letter_code
_entity_poly.pdbx_strand_id
1 'polypeptide(L)'
;MARELGDETAIVRLSAAAERAYEPRFFGDHDEKFGWWFGLNEPYPRGQRSAMMMVSEIGQGGDWTRAFETPHMDKLEAPTVEGIEYPSMGVLQAWNDPESGTLYVGTYAATSDRQGQDTSWRVTNLPDSGEVFVICDGQPFDRFEAEGSATIRIDSDIDNHRYQIFTGYRGQGASTREARRKRSSSAASQSIRTVPDSAREVSTSFVPDGGPICGCC
;
A
#
# COMPACT_ATOMS: atom_id res chain seq x y z
N MET A 1 15.06 17.20 -3.03
CA MET A 1 15.43 17.57 -4.43
C MET A 1 16.49 16.65 -5.00
N ALA A 2 17.75 16.63 -4.53
CA ALA A 2 18.79 15.76 -5.12
C ALA A 2 18.36 14.27 -5.22
N ARG A 3 17.80 13.74 -4.14
CA ARG A 3 17.24 12.37 -4.09
C ARG A 3 16.09 12.14 -5.07
N GLU A 4 15.22 13.14 -5.24
CA GLU A 4 14.10 13.07 -6.19
C GLU A 4 14.58 12.94 -7.64
N LEU A 5 15.68 13.62 -7.96
CA LEU A 5 16.27 13.65 -9.30
C LEU A 5 17.30 12.52 -9.53
N GLY A 6 17.56 11.68 -8.52
CA GLY A 6 18.59 10.63 -8.59
C GLY A 6 20.03 11.17 -8.65
N ASP A 7 20.29 12.40 -8.19
CA ASP A 7 21.65 12.96 -8.12
C ASP A 7 22.38 12.46 -6.87
N GLU A 8 22.89 11.23 -6.94
CA GLU A 8 23.61 10.57 -5.85
C GLU A 8 24.84 11.35 -5.37
N THR A 9 25.51 12.08 -6.27
CA THR A 9 26.68 12.88 -5.89
C THR A 9 26.28 14.07 -5.01
N ALA A 10 25.21 14.76 -5.37
CA ALA A 10 24.68 15.85 -4.55
C ALA A 10 24.12 15.34 -3.23
N ILE A 11 23.46 14.17 -3.20
CA ILE A 11 22.96 13.55 -1.95
C ILE A 11 24.11 13.39 -0.95
N VAL A 12 25.17 12.68 -1.34
CA VAL A 12 26.31 12.41 -0.43
C VAL A 12 26.92 13.72 0.10
N ARG A 13 27.14 14.71 -0.77
CA ARG A 13 27.77 15.98 -0.38
C ARG A 13 26.89 16.82 0.53
N LEU A 14 25.59 16.90 0.23
CA LEU A 14 24.63 17.69 1.01
C LEU A 14 24.35 17.04 2.36
N SER A 15 24.19 15.71 2.42
CA SER A 15 24.02 14.97 3.67
C SER A 15 25.23 15.17 4.58
N ALA A 16 26.46 14.98 4.07
CA ALA A 16 27.67 15.20 4.86
C ALA A 16 27.84 16.66 5.32
N ALA A 17 27.34 17.64 4.55
CA ALA A 17 27.32 19.04 4.98
C ALA A 17 26.27 19.28 6.08
N ALA A 18 25.07 18.71 5.94
CA ALA A 18 23.99 18.81 6.90
C ALA A 18 24.37 18.17 8.24
N GLU A 19 24.89 16.94 8.24
CA GLU A 19 25.31 16.23 9.45
C GLU A 19 26.32 17.04 10.28
N ARG A 20 27.28 17.69 9.61
CA ARG A 20 28.28 18.54 10.27
C ARG A 20 27.72 19.84 10.83
N ALA A 21 26.69 20.40 10.18
CA ALA A 21 26.20 21.75 10.49
C ALA A 21 24.97 21.76 11.40
N TYR A 22 24.15 20.70 11.38
CA TYR A 22 22.79 20.74 11.91
C TYR A 22 22.51 19.73 13.04
N GLU A 23 23.53 19.03 13.51
CA GLU A 23 23.49 18.18 14.72
C GLU A 23 22.31 17.17 14.74
N PRO A 24 22.25 16.24 13.77
CA PRO A 24 21.25 15.18 13.80
C PRO A 24 21.54 14.25 14.99
N ARG A 25 20.51 13.93 15.77
CA ARG A 25 20.64 12.97 16.88
C ARG A 25 19.31 12.35 17.27
N PHE A 26 19.41 11.18 17.91
CA PHE A 26 18.29 10.60 18.63
C PHE A 26 18.05 11.32 19.97
N PHE A 27 16.81 11.26 20.44
CA PHE A 27 16.36 11.84 21.70
C PHE A 27 15.10 11.11 22.20
N GLY A 28 14.69 11.42 23.43
CA GLY A 28 13.62 10.69 24.12
C GLY A 28 14.19 9.88 25.27
N ASP A 29 13.32 9.25 26.05
CA ASP A 29 13.76 8.49 27.23
C ASP A 29 14.57 7.24 26.86
N HIS A 30 14.40 6.75 25.62
CA HIS A 30 15.03 5.54 25.09
C HIS A 30 15.65 5.77 23.71
N ASP A 31 16.03 7.01 23.38
CA ASP A 31 16.53 7.39 22.04
C ASP A 31 15.57 6.98 20.91
N GLU A 32 14.27 7.01 21.18
CA GLU A 32 13.24 6.52 20.26
C GLU A 32 12.79 7.54 19.20
N LYS A 33 13.25 8.79 19.31
CA LYS A 33 12.89 9.89 18.41
C LYS A 33 14.15 10.42 17.74
N PHE A 34 14.02 10.96 16.54
CA PHE A 34 15.14 11.53 15.80
C PHE A 34 14.82 12.96 15.36
N GLY A 35 15.83 13.85 15.33
CA GLY A 35 15.65 15.21 14.86
C GLY A 35 16.96 15.98 14.61
N TRP A 36 16.81 17.23 14.15
CA TRP A 36 17.88 18.14 13.76
C TRP A 36 17.85 19.42 14.60
N TRP A 37 19.01 19.87 15.12
CA TRP A 37 19.10 20.90 16.17
C TRP A 37 19.68 22.26 15.75
N PHE A 38 20.41 22.32 14.62
CA PHE A 38 20.87 23.58 14.03
C PHE A 38 21.72 24.49 14.96
N GLY A 39 22.42 23.93 15.95
CA GLY A 39 23.31 24.69 16.85
C GLY A 39 22.61 25.68 17.77
N LEU A 40 21.31 25.50 18.04
CA LEU A 40 20.53 26.42 18.86
C LEU A 40 20.67 26.17 20.38
N ASN A 41 21.35 25.09 20.79
CA ASN A 41 21.51 24.68 22.19
C ASN A 41 20.18 24.55 22.95
N GLU A 42 19.20 23.91 22.32
CA GLU A 42 17.86 23.68 22.86
C GLU A 42 17.65 22.23 23.30
N PRO A 43 16.76 21.94 24.27
CA PRO A 43 16.50 20.57 24.71
C PRO A 43 15.75 19.72 23.67
N TYR A 44 15.01 20.37 22.75
CA TYR A 44 14.19 19.71 21.72
C TYR A 44 14.42 20.36 20.36
N PRO A 45 14.24 19.64 19.24
CA PRO A 45 14.49 20.19 17.92
C PRO A 45 13.37 21.16 17.55
N ARG A 46 13.69 22.25 16.84
CA ARG A 46 12.68 23.20 16.36
C ARG A 46 11.81 22.55 15.28
N GLY A 47 10.54 22.38 15.60
CA GLY A 47 9.56 21.65 14.77
C GLY A 47 9.65 21.95 13.27
N GLN A 48 9.49 23.21 12.86
CA GLN A 48 9.48 23.58 11.43
C GLN A 48 10.81 23.25 10.71
N ARG A 49 11.95 23.58 11.32
CA ARG A 49 13.27 23.35 10.70
C ARG A 49 13.63 21.88 10.67
N SER A 50 13.40 21.17 11.79
CA SER A 50 13.63 19.73 11.88
C SER A 50 12.71 18.97 10.93
N ALA A 51 11.43 19.34 10.85
CA ALA A 51 10.46 18.71 9.94
C ALA A 51 10.87 18.84 8.48
N MET A 52 11.38 20.01 8.06
CA MET A 52 11.93 20.17 6.70
C MET A 52 13.10 19.22 6.43
N MET A 53 14.01 19.04 7.40
CA MET A 53 15.13 18.10 7.26
C MET A 53 14.69 16.64 7.31
N MET A 54 13.63 16.31 8.06
CA MET A 54 13.12 14.94 8.11
C MET A 54 12.74 14.39 6.73
N VAL A 55 12.27 15.23 5.81
CA VAL A 55 12.01 14.83 4.41
C VAL A 55 13.25 14.23 3.74
N SER A 56 14.45 14.68 4.10
CA SER A 56 15.69 14.13 3.54
C SER A 56 16.07 12.75 4.12
N GLU A 57 15.60 12.45 5.32
CA GLU A 57 15.80 11.17 6.02
C GLU A 57 14.84 10.10 5.54
N ILE A 58 13.55 10.43 5.44
CA ILE A 58 12.50 9.45 5.14
C ILE A 58 12.14 9.38 3.66
N GLY A 59 12.38 10.45 2.90
CA GLY A 59 12.01 10.51 1.49
C GLY A 59 12.91 9.63 0.65
N GLN A 60 12.33 9.00 -0.37
CA GLN A 60 13.01 8.25 -1.42
C GLN A 60 12.93 8.99 -2.76
N GLY A 61 13.69 8.52 -3.75
CA GLY A 61 13.60 9.05 -5.10
C GLY A 61 12.23 8.78 -5.71
N GLY A 62 11.64 9.80 -6.32
CA GLY A 62 10.32 9.71 -6.96
C GLY A 62 9.15 9.86 -5.99
N ASP A 63 9.36 9.97 -4.68
CA ASP A 63 8.26 10.11 -3.71
C ASP A 63 7.49 11.41 -3.90
N TRP A 64 8.20 12.51 -4.19
CA TRP A 64 7.55 13.79 -4.43
C TRP A 64 6.74 13.76 -5.73
N THR A 65 7.33 13.24 -6.81
CA THR A 65 6.64 13.09 -8.09
C THR A 65 5.40 12.20 -7.93
N ARG A 66 5.54 11.04 -7.27
CA ARG A 66 4.45 10.10 -7.03
C ARG A 66 3.28 10.74 -6.28
N ALA A 67 3.56 11.58 -5.28
CA ALA A 67 2.53 12.26 -4.50
C ALA A 67 1.64 13.19 -5.35
N PHE A 68 2.14 13.69 -6.49
CA PHE A 68 1.38 14.55 -7.40
C PHE A 68 0.87 13.83 -8.65
N GLU A 69 1.60 12.82 -9.15
CA GLU A 69 1.28 12.14 -10.40
C GLU A 69 0.43 10.88 -10.24
N THR A 70 0.43 10.25 -9.06
CA THR A 70 -0.32 9.01 -8.86
C THR A 70 -1.72 9.32 -8.33
N PRO A 71 -2.78 9.15 -9.13
CA PRO A 71 -4.15 9.30 -8.65
C PRO A 71 -4.51 8.16 -7.71
N HIS A 72 -4.21 8.33 -6.42
CA HIS A 72 -4.61 7.44 -5.33
C HIS A 72 -6.09 7.65 -4.98
N MET A 73 -6.98 7.50 -5.96
CA MET A 73 -8.42 7.74 -5.80
C MET A 73 -9.16 6.52 -5.25
N ASP A 74 -8.57 5.34 -5.43
CA ASP A 74 -9.07 4.07 -4.91
C ASP A 74 -9.16 4.03 -3.38
N LYS A 75 -8.35 4.85 -2.69
CA LYS A 75 -8.40 5.02 -1.23
C LYS A 75 -9.77 5.44 -0.68
N LEU A 76 -10.63 6.04 -1.50
CA LEU A 76 -11.98 6.46 -1.10
C LEU A 76 -12.96 5.28 -1.03
N GLU A 77 -12.64 4.18 -1.72
CA GLU A 77 -13.44 2.96 -1.79
C GLU A 77 -12.71 1.76 -1.16
N ALA A 78 -11.48 1.94 -0.69
CA ALA A 78 -10.68 0.89 -0.08
C ALA A 78 -11.20 0.54 1.32
N PRO A 79 -10.99 -0.71 1.78
CA PRO A 79 -11.27 -1.09 3.14
C PRO A 79 -10.63 -0.13 4.14
N THR A 80 -11.44 0.40 5.06
CA THR A 80 -11.05 1.51 5.92
C THR A 80 -11.25 1.15 7.38
N VAL A 81 -10.24 1.41 8.21
CA VAL A 81 -10.30 1.24 9.66
C VAL A 81 -10.96 2.46 10.28
N GLU A 82 -12.05 2.26 11.02
CA GLU A 82 -12.86 3.32 11.63
C GLU A 82 -13.18 3.02 13.10
N GLY A 83 -13.53 4.06 13.85
CA GLY A 83 -14.05 3.92 15.23
C GLY A 83 -13.01 3.54 16.29
N ILE A 84 -11.72 3.76 16.01
CA ILE A 84 -10.64 3.56 16.99
C ILE A 84 -10.87 4.43 18.24
N GLU A 85 -10.72 3.81 19.42
CA GLU A 85 -10.87 4.48 20.72
C GLU A 85 -9.68 5.38 21.05
N TYR A 86 -9.56 6.49 20.33
CA TYR A 86 -8.56 7.52 20.58
C TYR A 86 -8.95 8.39 21.79
N PRO A 87 -8.02 8.76 22.70
CA PRO A 87 -6.57 8.54 22.65
C PRO A 87 -6.09 7.27 23.38
N SER A 88 -6.98 6.40 23.85
CA SER A 88 -6.61 5.21 24.62
C SER A 88 -5.83 4.18 23.78
N MET A 89 -6.25 3.97 22.53
CA MET A 89 -5.64 3.07 21.55
C MET A 89 -5.15 3.85 20.32
N GLY A 90 -3.97 3.46 19.82
CA GLY A 90 -3.39 3.98 18.58
C GLY A 90 -3.33 2.91 17.48
N VAL A 91 -3.20 3.36 16.24
CA VAL A 91 -2.98 2.51 15.06
C VAL A 91 -1.56 2.76 14.55
N LEU A 92 -0.71 1.73 14.60
CA LEU A 92 0.67 1.80 14.07
C LEU A 92 0.71 1.52 12.56
N GLN A 93 -0.27 0.79 12.03
CA GLN A 93 -0.37 0.41 10.62
C GLN A 93 -1.84 0.24 10.23
N ALA A 94 -2.21 0.75 9.06
CA ALA A 94 -3.45 0.44 8.36
C ALA A 94 -3.17 0.47 6.86
N TRP A 95 -2.88 -0.68 6.27
CA TRP A 95 -2.39 -0.78 4.90
C TRP A 95 -3.13 -1.87 4.12
N ASN A 96 -3.81 -1.45 3.05
CA ASN A 96 -4.36 -2.37 2.07
C ASN A 96 -3.25 -2.84 1.14
N ASP A 97 -3.02 -4.15 1.08
CA ASP A 97 -2.20 -4.81 0.08
C ASP A 97 -3.10 -5.45 -0.99
N PRO A 98 -3.25 -4.82 -2.17
CA PRO A 98 -4.09 -5.34 -3.25
C PRO A 98 -3.57 -6.67 -3.85
N GLU A 99 -2.27 -6.95 -3.73
CA GLU A 99 -1.67 -8.16 -4.32
C GLU A 99 -2.02 -9.42 -3.53
N SER A 100 -2.08 -9.33 -2.20
CA SER A 100 -2.59 -10.42 -1.35
C SER A 100 -4.11 -10.35 -1.16
N GLY A 101 -4.69 -9.15 -1.20
CA GLY A 101 -6.09 -8.91 -0.83
C GLY A 101 -6.27 -8.80 0.68
N THR A 102 -5.23 -8.33 1.37
CA THR A 102 -5.17 -8.27 2.83
C THR A 102 -5.06 -6.82 3.30
N LEU A 103 -5.87 -6.45 4.28
CA LEU A 103 -5.70 -5.25 5.07
C LEU A 103 -4.88 -5.60 6.32
N TYR A 104 -3.68 -5.03 6.42
CA TYR A 104 -2.83 -5.14 7.60
C TYR A 104 -3.18 -4.01 8.58
N VAL A 105 -3.52 -4.37 9.81
CA VAL A 105 -3.80 -3.41 10.89
C VAL A 105 -2.91 -3.73 12.07
N GLY A 106 -2.20 -2.73 12.60
CA GLY A 106 -1.46 -2.86 13.84
C GLY A 106 -1.96 -1.86 14.86
N THR A 107 -2.24 -2.30 16.08
CA THR A 107 -2.68 -1.46 17.19
C THR A 107 -1.63 -1.38 18.28
N TYR A 108 -1.74 -0.38 19.17
CA TYR A 108 -0.96 -0.31 20.40
C TYR A 108 -1.73 0.46 21.48
N ALA A 109 -1.44 0.18 22.74
CA ALA A 109 -1.93 0.97 23.86
C ALA A 109 -1.23 2.33 23.89
N ALA A 110 -1.97 3.40 23.59
CA ALA A 110 -1.44 4.77 23.60
C ALA A 110 -1.47 5.37 25.01
N THR A 111 -2.34 4.87 25.90
CA THR A 111 -2.37 5.25 27.32
C THR A 111 -2.29 4.00 28.20
N SER A 112 -1.26 3.91 29.05
CA SER A 112 -0.92 2.68 29.79
C SER A 112 -1.96 2.25 30.83
N ASP A 113 -2.74 3.17 31.39
CA ASP A 113 -3.81 2.88 32.37
C ASP A 113 -5.05 2.21 31.73
N ARG A 114 -5.17 2.29 30.40
CA ARG A 114 -6.23 1.68 29.60
C ARG A 114 -5.83 0.33 28.99
N GLN A 115 -4.57 -0.08 29.13
CA GLN A 115 -4.08 -1.31 28.52
C GLN A 115 -4.89 -2.53 28.98
N GLY A 116 -5.24 -3.40 28.04
CA GLY A 116 -6.02 -4.62 28.28
C GLY A 116 -7.52 -4.40 28.53
N GLN A 117 -8.02 -3.16 28.47
CA GLN A 117 -9.47 -2.90 28.49
C GLN A 117 -10.09 -3.33 27.16
N ASP A 118 -11.29 -3.92 27.21
CA ASP A 118 -12.06 -4.25 26.01
C ASP A 118 -12.37 -3.00 25.19
N THR A 119 -12.29 -3.12 23.87
CA THR A 119 -12.64 -2.08 22.91
C THR A 119 -13.22 -2.71 21.64
N SER A 120 -13.78 -1.89 20.76
CA SER A 120 -14.25 -2.35 19.46
C SER A 120 -14.04 -1.29 18.41
N TRP A 121 -13.78 -1.72 17.18
CA TRP A 121 -13.56 -0.87 16.02
C TRP A 121 -14.07 -1.56 14.76
N ARG A 122 -14.10 -0.84 13.64
CA ARG A 122 -14.70 -1.35 12.40
C ARG A 122 -13.72 -1.36 11.25
N VAL A 123 -13.96 -2.28 10.32
CA VAL A 123 -13.47 -2.17 8.95
C VAL A 123 -14.67 -1.99 8.02
N THR A 124 -14.74 -0.85 7.34
CA THR A 124 -15.79 -0.48 6.39
C THR A 124 -15.28 -0.63 4.94
N ASN A 125 -16.16 -0.43 3.96
CA ASN A 125 -15.86 -0.50 2.52
C ASN A 125 -15.26 -1.86 2.09
N LEU A 126 -15.69 -2.93 2.75
CA LEU A 126 -15.32 -4.28 2.36
C LEU A 126 -16.03 -4.68 1.06
N PRO A 127 -15.34 -5.41 0.15
CA PRO A 127 -15.99 -6.00 -1.02
C PRO A 127 -17.14 -6.96 -0.65
N ASP A 128 -16.92 -7.79 0.37
CA ASP A 128 -17.90 -8.69 0.96
C ASP A 128 -17.48 -8.99 2.40
N SER A 129 -18.28 -8.61 3.39
CA SER A 129 -18.02 -8.88 4.81
C SER A 129 -18.20 -10.36 5.20
N GLY A 130 -18.96 -11.14 4.42
CA GLY A 130 -19.26 -12.54 4.71
C GLY A 130 -18.11 -13.50 4.36
N GLU A 131 -17.19 -13.07 3.50
CA GLU A 131 -16.01 -13.83 3.07
C GLU A 131 -14.74 -13.41 3.82
N VAL A 132 -14.86 -12.53 4.83
CA VAL A 132 -13.70 -12.05 5.59
C VAL A 132 -13.17 -13.14 6.51
N PHE A 133 -11.85 -13.30 6.50
CA PHE A 133 -11.10 -14.10 7.45
C PHE A 133 -10.08 -13.20 8.17
N VAL A 134 -9.89 -13.40 9.47
CA VAL A 134 -8.97 -12.59 10.28
C VAL A 134 -7.94 -13.49 10.97
N ILE A 135 -6.68 -13.08 10.89
CA ILE A 135 -5.60 -13.58 11.73
C ILE A 135 -5.18 -12.45 12.66
N CYS A 136 -5.10 -12.71 13.96
CA CYS A 136 -4.54 -11.81 14.96
C CYS A 136 -3.33 -12.48 15.60
N ASP A 137 -2.18 -11.79 15.62
CA ASP A 137 -0.93 -12.26 16.24
C ASP A 137 -0.51 -13.66 15.77
N GLY A 138 -0.78 -13.96 14.50
CA GLY A 138 -0.44 -15.23 13.84
C GLY A 138 -1.43 -16.37 14.10
N GLN A 139 -2.54 -16.13 14.80
CA GLN A 139 -3.59 -17.12 15.06
C GLN A 139 -4.91 -16.73 14.40
N PRO A 140 -5.74 -17.71 13.96
CA PRO A 140 -7.11 -17.44 13.56
C PRO A 140 -7.86 -16.66 14.65
N PHE A 141 -8.60 -15.64 14.24
CA PHE A 141 -9.31 -14.73 15.14
C PHE A 141 -10.79 -14.71 14.79
N ASP A 142 -11.64 -14.94 15.80
CA ASP A 142 -13.08 -15.14 15.64
C ASP A 142 -13.92 -14.11 16.40
N ARG A 143 -13.31 -13.21 17.19
CA ARG A 143 -13.97 -12.10 17.88
C ARG A 143 -14.28 -10.94 16.92
N PHE A 144 -14.97 -11.22 15.82
CA PHE A 144 -15.47 -10.21 14.91
C PHE A 144 -16.83 -10.63 14.34
N GLU A 145 -17.61 -9.66 13.89
CA GLU A 145 -18.92 -9.93 13.29
C GLU A 145 -19.17 -9.03 12.08
N ALA A 146 -19.92 -9.52 11.10
CA ALA A 146 -20.35 -8.72 9.96
C ALA A 146 -21.51 -7.80 10.36
N GLU A 147 -21.35 -6.50 10.10
CA GLU A 147 -22.39 -5.48 10.26
C GLU A 147 -22.91 -5.05 8.89
N GLY A 148 -23.77 -5.88 8.28
CA GLY A 148 -24.20 -5.70 6.89
C GLY A 148 -23.17 -6.25 5.89
N SER A 149 -23.27 -5.88 4.61
CA SER A 149 -22.52 -6.52 3.51
C SER A 149 -21.12 -5.97 3.27
N ALA A 150 -20.77 -4.82 3.85
CA ALA A 150 -19.52 -4.10 3.56
C ALA A 150 -18.76 -3.66 4.81
N THR A 151 -19.17 -4.13 5.99
CA THR A 151 -18.57 -3.75 7.27
C THR A 151 -18.42 -4.96 8.18
N ILE A 152 -17.32 -5.01 8.92
CA ILE A 152 -17.18 -5.88 10.11
C ILE A 152 -16.88 -5.02 11.34
N ARG A 153 -17.31 -5.48 12.51
CA ARG A 153 -16.89 -5.00 13.82
C ARG A 153 -15.90 -5.99 14.42
N ILE A 154 -14.77 -5.50 14.89
CA ILE A 154 -13.72 -6.27 15.56
C ILE A 154 -13.76 -5.96 17.05
N ASP A 155 -13.87 -7.01 17.87
CA ASP A 155 -13.86 -6.95 19.33
C ASP A 155 -12.49 -7.36 19.85
N SER A 156 -11.75 -6.39 20.38
CA SER A 156 -10.36 -6.50 20.80
C SER A 156 -10.21 -5.96 22.22
N ASP A 157 -9.01 -6.02 22.77
CA ASP A 157 -8.57 -5.18 23.86
C ASP A 157 -7.57 -4.11 23.38
N ILE A 158 -7.32 -3.12 24.25
CA ILE A 158 -6.35 -2.05 24.02
C ILE A 158 -4.95 -2.58 24.31
N ASP A 159 -4.32 -3.19 23.31
CA ASP A 159 -2.91 -3.63 23.37
C ASP A 159 -2.26 -3.65 21.97
N ASN A 160 -1.05 -4.19 21.93
CA ASN A 160 -0.25 -4.42 20.74
C ASN A 160 -0.74 -5.67 20.02
N HIS A 161 -1.47 -5.47 18.93
CA HIS A 161 -1.93 -6.55 18.08
C HIS A 161 -1.54 -6.32 16.63
N ARG A 162 -1.36 -7.41 15.90
CA ARG A 162 -1.16 -7.42 14.45
C ARG A 162 -2.24 -8.25 13.78
N TYR A 163 -3.14 -7.55 13.09
CA TYR A 163 -4.22 -8.12 12.31
C TYR A 163 -3.82 -8.26 10.85
N GLN A 164 -4.15 -9.42 10.28
CA GLN A 164 -4.20 -9.66 8.84
C GLN A 164 -5.66 -9.97 8.50
N ILE A 165 -6.32 -8.99 7.87
CA ILE A 165 -7.73 -9.08 7.53
C ILE A 165 -7.82 -9.38 6.04
N PHE A 166 -8.20 -10.60 5.68
CA PHE A 166 -8.33 -11.02 4.30
C PHE A 166 -9.67 -10.50 3.76
N THR A 167 -9.63 -9.39 3.03
CA THR A 167 -10.82 -8.67 2.55
C THR A 167 -11.17 -9.01 1.10
N GLY A 168 -10.23 -9.61 0.36
CA GLY A 168 -10.36 -9.83 -1.08
C GLY A 168 -10.28 -8.55 -1.91
N TYR A 169 -9.97 -7.39 -1.30
CA TYR A 169 -9.84 -6.12 -2.01
C TYR A 169 -8.61 -6.11 -2.91
N ARG A 170 -8.78 -5.78 -4.20
CA ARG A 170 -7.71 -5.83 -5.21
C ARG A 170 -7.37 -4.48 -5.85
N GLY A 171 -7.85 -3.37 -5.29
CA GLY A 171 -7.68 -2.04 -5.87
C GLY A 171 -8.50 -1.80 -7.14
N GLN A 172 -8.57 -0.54 -7.59
CA GLN A 172 -9.21 -0.22 -8.86
C GLN A 172 -8.37 -0.77 -10.04
N GLY A 173 -9.01 -1.55 -10.92
CA GLY A 173 -8.40 -2.16 -12.12
C GLY A 173 -8.31 -3.70 -12.10
N ALA A 174 -8.36 -4.32 -10.91
CA ALA A 174 -8.37 -5.77 -10.79
C ALA A 174 -9.74 -6.38 -11.14
N SER A 175 -10.85 -5.75 -10.73
CA SER A 175 -12.20 -6.17 -11.15
C SER A 175 -12.36 -6.12 -12.67
N THR A 176 -11.70 -5.17 -13.34
CA THR A 176 -11.70 -5.04 -14.80
C THR A 176 -10.87 -6.13 -15.47
N ARG A 177 -9.71 -6.52 -14.90
CA ARG A 177 -8.88 -7.64 -15.37
C ARG A 177 -9.54 -9.00 -15.13
N GLU A 178 -10.15 -9.23 -13.97
CA GLU A 178 -10.88 -10.46 -13.66
C GLU A 178 -12.17 -10.59 -14.48
N ALA A 179 -12.93 -9.50 -14.65
CA ALA A 179 -14.10 -9.49 -15.55
C ALA A 179 -13.69 -9.76 -17.01
N ARG A 180 -12.55 -9.22 -17.46
CA ARG A 180 -11.99 -9.51 -18.80
C ARG A 180 -11.54 -10.96 -18.92
N ARG A 181 -10.90 -11.51 -17.89
CA ARG A 181 -10.44 -12.92 -17.84
C ARG A 181 -11.60 -13.92 -17.81
N LYS A 182 -12.67 -13.63 -17.04
CA LYS A 182 -13.92 -14.42 -17.02
C LYS A 182 -14.64 -14.38 -18.37
N ARG A 183 -14.64 -13.24 -19.08
CA ARG A 183 -15.20 -13.12 -20.44
C ARG A 183 -14.38 -13.89 -21.49
N SER A 184 -13.05 -13.92 -21.38
CA SER A 184 -12.21 -14.69 -22.30
C SER A 184 -12.31 -16.21 -22.07
N SER A 185 -12.52 -16.66 -20.83
CA SER A 185 -12.73 -18.09 -20.55
C SER A 185 -14.11 -18.59 -20.97
N SER A 186 -15.16 -17.75 -20.93
CA SER A 186 -16.49 -18.16 -21.42
C SER A 186 -16.57 -18.21 -22.96
N ALA A 187 -15.80 -17.37 -23.66
CA ALA A 187 -15.71 -17.40 -25.12
C ALA A 187 -14.96 -18.63 -25.65
N ALA A 188 -13.94 -19.12 -24.93
CA ALA A 188 -13.19 -20.33 -25.32
C ALA A 188 -14.04 -21.61 -25.22
N SER A 189 -14.97 -21.69 -24.27
CA SER A 189 -15.88 -22.84 -24.14
C SER A 189 -17.00 -22.88 -25.20
N GLN A 190 -17.18 -21.82 -26.00
CA GLN A 190 -18.20 -21.76 -27.05
C GLN A 190 -17.66 -22.07 -28.46
N SER A 191 -16.35 -22.29 -28.62
CA SER A 191 -15.70 -22.51 -29.92
C SER A 191 -15.23 -23.96 -30.15
N ILE A 192 -16.01 -24.95 -29.70
CA ILE A 192 -15.92 -26.30 -30.24
C ILE A 192 -17.20 -26.56 -31.03
N ARG A 193 -17.23 -26.08 -32.27
CA ARG A 193 -18.17 -26.56 -33.29
C ARG A 193 -17.37 -27.23 -34.39
N THR A 194 -17.58 -28.54 -34.49
CA THR A 194 -17.18 -29.44 -35.57
C THR A 194 -17.42 -28.82 -36.94
N VAL A 195 -16.37 -28.78 -37.76
CA VAL A 195 -16.42 -28.39 -39.18
C VAL A 195 -16.63 -29.66 -40.02
N PRO A 196 -17.64 -29.74 -40.90
CA PRO A 196 -17.75 -30.83 -41.84
C PRO A 196 -16.82 -30.63 -43.04
N ASP A 197 -16.30 -31.75 -43.51
CA ASP A 197 -15.40 -31.94 -44.64
C ASP A 197 -16.06 -31.56 -45.97
N SER A 198 -15.37 -30.77 -46.80
CA SER A 198 -15.66 -30.61 -48.22
C SER A 198 -14.41 -30.11 -48.95
N ALA A 199 -13.84 -31.02 -49.73
CA ALA A 199 -12.68 -30.84 -50.58
C ALA A 199 -13.02 -30.15 -51.92
N ARG A 200 -12.03 -29.35 -52.40
CA ARG A 200 -11.70 -28.90 -53.77
C ARG A 200 -11.28 -27.42 -53.72
N GLU A 201 -10.29 -26.90 -54.44
CA GLU A 201 -9.30 -27.44 -55.37
C GLU A 201 -8.13 -26.41 -55.42
N VAL A 202 -7.00 -26.87 -55.90
CA VAL A 202 -5.66 -26.23 -55.94
C VAL A 202 -5.60 -24.96 -56.80
N SER A 203 -4.82 -23.95 -56.37
CA SER A 203 -3.88 -23.25 -57.28
C SER A 203 -2.81 -22.45 -56.52
N THR A 204 -1.58 -22.62 -57.01
CA THR A 204 -0.26 -22.25 -56.50
C THR A 204 0.19 -20.82 -56.81
N SER A 205 1.24 -20.39 -56.08
CA SER A 205 2.24 -19.33 -56.39
C SER A 205 1.77 -17.88 -56.15
N PHE A 206 2.56 -16.96 -55.63
CA PHE A 206 3.94 -16.63 -56.00
C PHE A 206 4.59 -15.81 -54.85
N VAL A 207 5.87 -16.05 -54.55
CA VAL A 207 6.75 -15.11 -53.83
C VAL A 207 7.68 -14.47 -54.87
N PRO A 208 7.90 -13.16 -54.79
CA PRO A 208 9.26 -12.63 -54.85
C PRO A 208 9.44 -11.61 -53.69
N ASP A 209 10.39 -11.79 -52.80
CA ASP A 209 11.81 -11.45 -52.95
C ASP A 209 12.04 -9.94 -53.14
N GLY A 210 12.67 -9.32 -52.14
CA GLY A 210 12.88 -7.87 -52.07
C GLY A 210 13.34 -7.42 -50.69
N GLY A 211 14.59 -7.72 -50.35
CA GLY A 211 15.30 -7.08 -49.23
C GLY A 211 15.70 -5.62 -49.53
N PRO A 212 16.65 -5.04 -48.78
CA PRO A 212 16.39 -4.18 -47.62
C PRO A 212 16.89 -2.74 -47.86
N ILE A 213 16.32 -1.72 -47.18
CA ILE A 213 17.03 -0.44 -47.01
C ILE A 213 16.75 0.17 -45.63
N CYS A 214 17.81 0.25 -44.83
CA CYS A 214 17.98 1.06 -43.63
C CYS A 214 18.07 2.55 -44.00
N GLY A 215 17.48 3.43 -43.17
CA GLY A 215 17.65 4.87 -43.29
C GLY A 215 17.43 5.55 -41.96
N CYS A 216 18.52 5.94 -41.31
CA CYS A 216 18.56 6.79 -40.13
C CYS A 216 18.05 8.20 -40.46
N CYS A 217 17.28 8.78 -39.52
CA CYS A 217 17.35 10.16 -39.04
C CYS A 217 16.74 10.17 -37.64
#